data_AF-A0AAE5H6L3-F1
#
_entry.id   AF-A0AAE5H6L3-F1
#
_cell.length_a   1.000
_cell.length_b   1.000
_cell.length_c   1.000
_cell.angle_alpha   90.00
_cell.angle_beta   90.00
_cell.angle_gamma   90.00
#
_symmetry.space_group_name_H-M   'P 1'
#
loop_
_entity.id
_entity.type
_entity.pdbx_description
1 polymer ?
#
loop_
_entity_poly.entity_id
_entity_poly.type
_entity_poly.pdbx_seq_one_letter_code
_entity_poly.pdbx_strand_id
1 'polypeptide(L)'
;MFYIKMLNGFKDKRLGNPPGVLGAMLLKEGFFLVCADDLESPIKRWDIRRRLNAFVWAREVEIENKNQLYNVWHTIKFLCQELDEKAARSLGNKLSNLNDTQKEDIEECRKIMLNIIRRPSNLSRIKAWLWKNYSYYRKYKGIELDIVKEPTDLRSNTILAEELIKLENKLYNEGYSLGSSPILYRGKR
;
A
#
# COMPACT_ATOMS: atom_id res chain seq x y z
N MET A 1 0.54 -14.55 16.15
CA MET A 1 2.00 -14.79 15.96
C MET A 1 2.41 -14.20 14.63
N PHE A 2 3.17 -13.10 14.61
CA PHE A 2 3.61 -12.43 13.39
C PHE A 2 4.87 -13.13 12.87
N TYR A 3 4.84 -13.68 11.66
CA TYR A 3 6.03 -14.24 11.02
C TYR A 3 6.38 -13.39 9.80
N ILE A 4 7.28 -12.43 10.01
CA ILE A 4 8.02 -11.75 8.92
C ILE A 4 9.27 -12.61 8.68
N LYS A 5 9.33 -13.33 7.55
CA LYS A 5 10.51 -14.14 7.21
C LYS A 5 11.36 -13.36 6.22
N MET A 6 12.54 -12.93 6.66
CA MET A 6 13.56 -12.35 5.79
C MET A 6 14.19 -13.45 4.93
N LEU A 7 14.28 -13.22 3.62
CA LEU A 7 14.92 -14.13 2.68
C LEU A 7 16.10 -13.41 2.01
N ASN A 8 17.29 -14.03 2.04
CA ASN A 8 18.46 -13.58 1.29
C ASN A 8 18.35 -14.10 -0.15
N GLY A 9 18.42 -13.22 -1.15
CA GLY A 9 18.12 -13.54 -2.56
C GLY A 9 19.30 -13.43 -3.52
N PHE A 10 19.50 -14.46 -4.35
CA PHE A 10 20.36 -14.43 -5.53
C PHE A 10 19.78 -13.54 -6.65
N LYS A 11 20.67 -12.96 -7.47
CA LYS A 11 20.51 -11.66 -8.15
C LYS A 11 19.46 -11.50 -9.27
N ASP A 12 18.86 -12.54 -9.87
CA ASP A 12 18.31 -12.35 -11.23
C ASP A 12 16.81 -12.53 -11.52
N LYS A 13 15.91 -12.72 -10.54
CA LYS A 13 14.45 -12.69 -10.83
C LYS A 13 13.65 -12.03 -9.70
N ARG A 14 13.62 -10.69 -9.69
CA ARG A 14 12.88 -9.87 -8.71
C ARG A 14 11.47 -9.54 -9.20
N LEU A 15 10.57 -10.52 -9.12
CA LEU A 15 9.17 -10.23 -8.83
C LEU A 15 9.03 -10.19 -7.31
N GLY A 16 7.93 -9.68 -6.75
CA GLY A 16 7.59 -9.86 -5.34
C GLY A 16 7.41 -11.34 -4.90
N ASN A 17 7.94 -12.30 -5.67
CA ASN A 17 8.13 -13.70 -5.38
C ASN A 17 9.59 -13.90 -4.98
N PRO A 18 9.89 -14.24 -3.72
CA PRO A 18 11.24 -14.64 -3.37
C PRO A 18 11.66 -15.84 -4.22
N PRO A 19 12.91 -15.89 -4.71
CA PRO A 19 13.39 -17.02 -5.48
C PRO A 19 13.29 -18.31 -4.65
N GLY A 20 12.86 -19.41 -5.29
CA GLY A 20 12.80 -20.74 -4.70
C GLY A 20 11.42 -21.20 -4.23
N VAL A 21 11.27 -22.53 -4.12
CA VAL A 21 10.00 -23.21 -3.79
C VAL A 21 9.39 -22.70 -2.49
N LEU A 22 10.21 -22.45 -1.46
CA LEU A 22 9.76 -21.94 -0.16
C LEU A 22 9.08 -20.56 -0.27
N GLY A 23 9.63 -19.65 -1.08
CA GLY A 23 9.05 -18.32 -1.27
C GLY A 23 7.67 -18.38 -1.92
N ALA A 24 7.53 -19.22 -2.94
CA ALA A 24 6.25 -19.48 -3.59
C ALA A 24 5.22 -20.11 -2.63
N MET A 25 5.66 -21.07 -1.79
CA MET A 25 4.80 -21.66 -0.77
C MET A 25 4.31 -20.62 0.23
N LEU A 26 5.19 -19.78 0.77
CA LEU A 26 4.79 -18.74 1.73
C LEU A 26 3.82 -17.72 1.11
N LEU A 27 3.97 -17.37 -0.16
CA LEU A 27 2.99 -16.52 -0.83
C LEU A 27 1.62 -17.19 -0.96
N LYS A 28 1.60 -18.50 -1.27
CA LYS A 28 0.38 -19.30 -1.32
C LYS A 28 -0.32 -19.34 0.04
N GLU A 29 0.45 -19.45 1.11
CA GLU A 29 -0.03 -19.38 2.50
C GLU A 29 -0.41 -17.95 2.96
N GLY A 30 -0.40 -16.96 2.06
CA GLY A 30 -0.86 -15.60 2.37
C GLY A 30 0.15 -14.74 3.11
N PHE A 31 1.43 -15.11 3.18
CA PHE A 31 2.45 -14.28 3.82
C PHE A 31 2.77 -13.03 3.01
N PHE A 32 3.12 -11.95 3.71
CA PHE A 32 3.73 -10.75 3.16
C PHE A 32 5.24 -10.91 3.20
N LEU A 33 5.90 -10.88 2.04
CA LEU A 33 7.32 -11.18 1.92
C LEU A 33 8.12 -9.92 1.63
N VAL A 34 9.28 -9.80 2.29
CA VAL A 34 10.19 -8.67 2.18
C VAL A 34 11.59 -9.20 1.88
N CYS A 35 12.22 -8.65 0.85
CA CYS A 35 13.62 -8.92 0.55
C CYS A 35 14.50 -8.07 1.47
N ALA A 36 15.54 -8.66 2.05
CA ALA A 36 16.48 -7.94 2.91
C ALA A 36 17.15 -6.77 2.16
N ASP A 37 17.58 -6.98 0.91
CA ASP A 37 18.19 -5.92 0.08
C ASP A 37 17.27 -4.70 -0.13
N ASP A 38 15.95 -4.90 -0.16
CA ASP A 38 15.01 -3.80 -0.34
C ASP A 38 14.96 -2.90 0.90
N LEU A 39 15.38 -3.40 2.06
CA LEU A 39 15.49 -2.62 3.28
C LEU A 39 16.65 -1.63 3.25
N GLU A 40 17.63 -1.76 2.36
CA GLU A 40 18.71 -0.78 2.24
C GLU A 40 18.25 0.51 1.53
N SER A 41 17.22 0.42 0.69
CA SER A 41 16.72 1.55 -0.08
C SER A 41 15.67 2.35 0.71
N PRO A 42 15.88 3.65 0.99
CA PRO A 42 14.93 4.46 1.76
C PRO A 42 13.51 4.45 1.20
N ILE A 43 13.39 4.56 -0.13
CA ILE A 43 12.09 4.59 -0.81
C ILE A 43 11.39 3.23 -0.80
N LYS A 44 12.14 2.14 -0.90
CA LYS A 44 11.56 0.79 -0.80
C LYS A 44 11.16 0.46 0.63
N ARG A 45 11.96 0.87 1.64
CA ARG A 45 11.56 0.80 3.05
C ARG A 45 10.24 1.51 3.30
N TRP A 46 10.10 2.73 2.78
CA TRP A 46 8.86 3.48 2.87
C TRP A 46 7.68 2.74 2.22
N ASP A 47 7.88 2.21 1.01
CA ASP A 47 6.87 1.43 0.27
C ASP A 47 6.47 0.13 1.01
N ILE A 48 7.45 -0.60 1.55
CA ILE A 48 7.22 -1.80 2.34
C ILE A 48 6.41 -1.46 3.60
N ARG A 49 6.80 -0.40 4.34
CA ARG A 49 6.14 0.01 5.58
C ARG A 49 4.66 0.31 5.36
N ARG A 50 4.32 1.17 4.38
CA ARG A 50 2.91 1.54 4.12
C ARG A 50 2.07 0.33 3.69
N ARG A 51 2.64 -0.57 2.88
CA ARG A 51 1.95 -1.76 2.39
C ARG A 51 1.77 -2.78 3.51
N LEU A 52 2.78 -2.98 4.35
CA LEU A 52 2.68 -3.86 5.51
C LEU A 52 1.63 -3.37 6.50
N ASN A 53 1.60 -2.06 6.80
CA ASN A 53 0.57 -1.48 7.67
C ASN A 53 -0.83 -1.74 7.10
N ALA A 54 -1.04 -1.44 5.81
CA ALA A 54 -2.32 -1.68 5.14
C ALA A 54 -2.68 -3.18 5.09
N PHE A 55 -1.69 -4.05 4.86
CA PHE A 55 -1.86 -5.50 4.80
C PHE A 55 -2.33 -6.05 6.15
N VAL A 56 -1.65 -5.69 7.24
CA VAL A 56 -2.02 -6.12 8.58
C VAL A 56 -3.41 -5.59 8.92
N TRP A 57 -3.67 -4.29 8.74
CA TRP A 57 -4.97 -3.71 9.03
C TRP A 57 -6.11 -4.36 8.23
N ALA A 58 -5.95 -4.54 6.91
CA ALA A 58 -6.98 -5.14 6.05
C ALA A 58 -7.21 -6.63 6.33
N ARG A 59 -6.21 -7.32 6.89
CA ARG A 59 -6.34 -8.73 7.28
C ARG A 59 -7.10 -8.88 8.60
N GLU A 60 -6.87 -7.99 9.56
CA GLU A 60 -7.43 -8.09 10.91
C GLU A 60 -8.78 -7.38 11.05
N VAL A 61 -9.12 -6.43 10.18
CA VAL A 61 -10.39 -5.71 10.27
C VAL A 61 -11.58 -6.65 10.08
N GLU A 62 -12.50 -6.62 11.04
CA GLU A 62 -13.74 -7.39 11.01
C GLU A 62 -14.67 -6.86 9.91
N ILE A 63 -15.20 -7.79 9.11
CA ILE A 63 -16.12 -7.48 8.02
C ILE A 63 -17.22 -8.53 8.06
N GLU A 64 -18.39 -8.12 8.51
CA GLU A 64 -19.58 -8.94 8.66
C GLU A 64 -20.59 -8.70 7.54
N ASN A 65 -20.53 -7.52 6.91
CA ASN A 65 -21.51 -7.11 5.92
C ASN A 65 -20.90 -6.28 4.78
N LYS A 66 -21.69 -6.11 3.72
CA LYS A 66 -21.34 -5.34 2.53
C LYS A 66 -20.86 -3.92 2.86
N ASN A 67 -21.57 -3.19 3.72
CA ASN A 67 -21.21 -1.80 4.04
C ASN A 67 -19.82 -1.69 4.68
N GLN A 68 -19.49 -2.60 5.59
CA GLN A 68 -18.15 -2.69 6.17
C GLN A 68 -17.10 -3.03 5.11
N LEU A 69 -17.39 -3.98 4.21
CA LEU A 69 -16.48 -4.31 3.10
C LEU A 69 -16.21 -3.09 2.21
N TYR A 70 -17.23 -2.30 1.91
CA TYR A 70 -17.11 -1.05 1.17
C TYR A 70 -16.27 -0.02 1.91
N ASN A 71 -16.48 0.15 3.21
CA ASN A 71 -15.68 1.08 4.02
C ASN A 71 -14.20 0.68 3.99
N VAL A 72 -13.91 -0.61 4.17
CA VAL A 72 -12.56 -1.15 4.06
C VAL A 72 -11.96 -0.84 2.70
N TRP A 73 -12.69 -1.16 1.62
CA TRP A 73 -12.27 -0.83 0.26
C TRP A 73 -11.99 0.66 0.08
N HIS A 74 -12.89 1.53 0.53
CA HIS A 74 -12.74 2.98 0.41
C HIS A 74 -11.50 3.52 1.12
N THR A 75 -11.11 2.92 2.23
CA THR A 75 -9.86 3.26 2.94
C THR A 75 -8.63 2.93 2.12
N ILE A 76 -8.57 1.75 1.48
CA ILE A 76 -7.35 1.28 0.78
C ILE A 76 -7.40 1.40 -0.74
N LYS A 77 -8.51 1.83 -1.35
CA LYS A 77 -8.70 1.82 -2.81
C LYS A 77 -7.59 2.54 -3.56
N PHE A 78 -7.11 3.65 -3.02
CA PHE A 78 -6.09 4.47 -3.67
C PHE A 78 -4.72 3.82 -3.63
N LEU A 79 -4.36 3.17 -2.51
CA LEU A 79 -3.19 2.29 -2.44
C LEU A 79 -3.33 1.15 -3.46
N CYS A 80 -4.47 0.47 -3.51
CA CYS A 80 -4.67 -0.63 -4.46
C CYS A 80 -4.56 -0.16 -5.92
N GLN A 81 -5.15 0.99 -6.27
CA GLN A 81 -5.07 1.58 -7.61
C GLN A 81 -3.65 1.98 -7.98
N GLU A 82 -2.85 2.45 -7.02
CA GLU A 82 -1.43 2.67 -7.25
C GLU A 82 -0.69 1.37 -7.58
N LEU A 83 -0.90 0.31 -6.80
CA LEU A 83 -0.13 -0.92 -6.92
C LEU A 83 -0.50 -1.73 -8.16
N ASP A 84 -1.80 -1.85 -8.43
CA ASP A 84 -2.35 -2.49 -9.62
C ASP A 84 -3.71 -1.90 -9.99
N GLU A 85 -3.67 -0.94 -10.91
CA GLU A 85 -4.86 -0.25 -11.42
C GLU A 85 -5.90 -1.22 -12.01
N LYS A 86 -5.45 -2.21 -12.80
CA LYS A 86 -6.37 -3.14 -13.48
C LYS A 86 -7.09 -4.03 -12.47
N ALA A 87 -6.34 -4.62 -11.54
CA ALA A 87 -6.93 -5.45 -10.49
C ALA A 87 -7.82 -4.63 -9.55
N ALA A 88 -7.43 -3.40 -9.20
CA ALA A 88 -8.21 -2.51 -8.36
C ALA A 88 -9.53 -2.11 -9.02
N ARG A 89 -9.54 -1.81 -10.34
CA ARG A 89 -10.76 -1.51 -11.09
C ARG A 89 -11.69 -2.72 -11.15
N SER A 90 -11.13 -3.91 -11.45
CA SER A 90 -11.91 -5.15 -11.47
C SER A 90 -12.55 -5.44 -10.12
N LEU A 91 -11.81 -5.28 -9.02
CA LEU A 91 -12.36 -5.43 -7.66
C LEU A 91 -13.44 -4.38 -7.37
N GLY A 92 -13.24 -3.12 -7.75
CA GLY A 92 -14.24 -2.08 -7.58
C GLY A 92 -15.57 -2.41 -8.29
N ASN A 93 -15.49 -2.92 -9.52
CA ASN A 93 -16.66 -3.36 -10.27
C ASN A 93 -17.31 -4.61 -9.66
N LYS A 94 -16.49 -5.53 -9.11
CA LYS A 94 -17.03 -6.69 -8.39
C LYS A 94 -17.83 -6.24 -7.18
N LEU A 95 -17.27 -5.35 -6.36
CA LEU A 95 -17.92 -4.80 -5.18
C LEU A 95 -19.23 -4.09 -5.53
N SER A 96 -19.27 -3.28 -6.60
CA SER A 96 -20.48 -2.57 -7.06
C SER A 96 -21.64 -3.52 -7.38
N ASN A 97 -21.33 -4.73 -7.83
CA ASN A 97 -22.31 -5.69 -8.31
C ASN A 97 -22.69 -6.76 -7.26
N LEU A 98 -22.11 -6.71 -6.05
CA LEU A 98 -22.52 -7.60 -4.95
C LEU A 98 -23.91 -7.19 -4.47
N ASN A 99 -24.89 -8.10 -4.45
CA ASN A 99 -26.20 -7.84 -3.86
C ASN A 99 -26.30 -8.54 -2.49
N ASP A 100 -26.44 -9.87 -2.50
CA ASP A 100 -26.47 -10.70 -1.30
C ASP A 100 -25.06 -11.16 -0.93
N THR A 101 -24.36 -10.30 -0.19
CA THR A 101 -22.97 -10.56 0.21
C THR A 101 -22.91 -11.69 1.23
N GLN A 102 -22.35 -12.83 0.82
CA GLN A 102 -22.06 -13.94 1.72
C GLN A 102 -20.69 -13.78 2.38
N LYS A 103 -20.41 -14.58 3.42
CA LYS A 103 -19.09 -14.56 4.09
C LYS A 103 -17.98 -14.93 3.10
N GLU A 104 -18.26 -15.85 2.19
CA GLU A 104 -17.35 -16.28 1.13
C GLU A 104 -16.97 -15.13 0.20
N ASP A 105 -17.93 -14.27 -0.19
CA ASP A 105 -17.67 -13.09 -1.03
C ASP A 105 -16.77 -12.08 -0.33
N ILE A 106 -17.00 -11.87 0.98
CA ILE A 106 -16.19 -10.98 1.81
C ILE A 106 -14.75 -11.48 1.87
N GLU A 107 -14.55 -12.77 2.16
CA GLU A 107 -13.22 -13.36 2.21
C GLU A 107 -12.52 -13.35 0.87
N GLU A 108 -13.24 -13.57 -0.23
CA GLU A 108 -12.67 -13.49 -1.57
C GLU A 108 -12.21 -12.05 -1.90
N CYS A 109 -13.06 -11.07 -1.61
CA CYS A 109 -12.70 -9.65 -1.80
C CYS A 109 -11.49 -9.27 -0.93
N ARG A 110 -11.46 -9.70 0.35
CA ARG A 110 -10.31 -9.48 1.24
C ARG A 110 -9.04 -10.10 0.66
N LYS A 111 -9.10 -11.35 0.19
CA LYS A 111 -7.95 -12.03 -0.47
C LYS A 111 -7.44 -11.24 -1.67
N ILE A 112 -8.33 -10.70 -2.52
CA ILE A 112 -7.94 -9.88 -3.66
C ILE A 112 -7.24 -8.58 -3.19
N MET A 113 -7.80 -7.88 -2.20
CA MET A 113 -7.18 -6.68 -1.62
C MET A 113 -5.77 -6.97 -1.09
N LEU A 114 -5.62 -8.02 -0.29
CA LEU A 114 -4.34 -8.45 0.27
C LEU A 114 -3.33 -8.83 -0.83
N ASN A 115 -3.79 -9.49 -1.90
CA ASN A 115 -2.94 -9.83 -3.06
C ASN A 115 -2.41 -8.59 -3.78
N ILE A 116 -3.24 -7.55 -3.93
CA ILE A 116 -2.80 -6.28 -4.53
C ILE A 116 -1.77 -5.61 -3.62
N ILE A 117 -2.05 -5.51 -2.32
CA ILE A 117 -1.18 -4.83 -1.33
C ILE A 117 0.22 -5.49 -1.23
N ARG A 118 0.31 -6.80 -1.48
CA ARG A 118 1.60 -7.51 -1.48
C ARG A 118 2.51 -7.11 -2.64
N ARG A 119 1.99 -6.51 -3.72
CA ARG A 119 2.81 -6.11 -4.87
C ARG A 119 3.65 -4.87 -4.54
N PRO A 120 4.95 -4.85 -4.89
CA PRO A 120 5.76 -3.65 -4.72
C PRO A 120 5.30 -2.55 -5.69
N SER A 121 5.40 -1.30 -5.25
CA SER A 121 5.26 -0.16 -6.17
C SER A 121 6.56 0.06 -6.94
N ASN A 122 6.53 1.01 -7.88
CA ASN A 122 7.71 1.46 -8.61
C ASN A 122 7.88 2.98 -8.47
N LEU A 123 9.08 3.47 -8.74
CA LEU A 123 9.43 4.88 -8.53
C LEU A 123 8.52 5.84 -9.32
N SER A 124 8.18 5.52 -10.56
CA SER A 124 7.31 6.35 -11.39
C SER A 124 5.91 6.49 -10.77
N ARG A 125 5.33 5.38 -10.32
CA ARG A 125 4.03 5.39 -9.64
C ARG A 125 4.08 6.16 -8.32
N ILE A 126 5.10 5.92 -7.50
CA ILE A 126 5.25 6.63 -6.22
C ILE A 126 5.33 8.14 -6.43
N LYS A 127 6.15 8.61 -7.39
CA LYS A 127 6.25 10.04 -7.73
C LYS A 127 4.92 10.61 -8.20
N ALA A 128 4.23 9.92 -9.11
CA ALA A 128 2.94 10.36 -9.63
C ALA A 128 1.88 10.46 -8.53
N TRP A 129 1.83 9.47 -7.62
CA TRP A 129 0.87 9.45 -6.53
C TRP A 129 1.20 10.46 -5.43
N LEU A 130 2.47 10.68 -5.11
CA LEU A 130 2.91 11.78 -4.25
C LEU A 130 2.37 13.10 -4.79
N TRP A 131 2.65 13.41 -6.05
CA TRP A 131 2.23 14.66 -6.67
C TRP A 131 0.71 14.82 -6.72
N LYS A 132 -0.01 13.75 -7.08
CA LYS A 132 -1.48 13.75 -7.11
C LYS A 132 -2.08 14.05 -5.74
N ASN A 133 -1.59 13.39 -4.69
CA ASN A 133 -2.08 13.63 -3.33
C ASN A 133 -1.71 15.04 -2.86
N TYR A 134 -0.44 15.43 -3.03
CA TYR A 134 0.03 16.76 -2.65
C TYR A 134 -0.78 17.86 -3.34
N SER A 135 -0.97 17.78 -4.66
CA SER A 135 -1.75 18.76 -5.42
C SER A 135 -3.20 18.88 -4.94
N TYR A 136 -3.83 17.75 -4.58
CA TYR A 136 -5.18 17.75 -4.01
C TYR A 136 -5.22 18.49 -2.67
N TYR A 137 -4.33 18.13 -1.73
CA TYR A 137 -4.32 18.72 -0.40
C TYR A 137 -3.86 20.19 -0.41
N ARG A 138 -2.93 20.54 -1.27
CA ARG A 138 -2.55 21.93 -1.52
C ARG A 138 -3.75 22.76 -1.99
N LYS A 139 -4.45 22.29 -3.03
CA LYS A 139 -5.57 23.03 -3.64
C LYS A 139 -6.78 23.16 -2.72
N TYR A 140 -7.17 22.08 -2.04
CA TYR A 140 -8.46 22.03 -1.33
C TYR A 140 -8.33 22.23 0.18
N LYS A 141 -7.13 22.03 0.75
CA LYS A 141 -6.89 22.09 2.20
C LYS A 141 -5.81 23.11 2.59
N GLY A 142 -5.18 23.78 1.62
CA GLY A 142 -4.13 24.78 1.89
C GLY A 142 -2.82 24.19 2.42
N ILE A 143 -2.61 22.89 2.25
CA ILE A 143 -1.41 22.20 2.76
C ILE A 143 -0.26 22.41 1.79
N GLU A 144 0.73 23.20 2.21
CA GLU A 144 1.93 23.46 1.42
C GLU A 144 3.19 22.89 2.09
N LEU A 145 4.06 22.31 1.26
CA LEU A 145 5.36 21.80 1.64
C LEU A 145 6.36 22.16 0.54
N ASP A 146 7.36 22.95 0.90
CA ASP A 146 8.44 23.43 0.04
C ASP A 146 9.28 22.29 -0.58
N ILE A 147 9.42 21.18 0.14
CA ILE A 147 10.20 20.04 -0.28
C ILE A 147 9.57 19.24 -1.43
N VAL A 148 8.25 19.33 -1.64
CA VAL A 148 7.57 18.44 -2.60
C VAL A 148 7.80 18.92 -4.03
N LYS A 149 8.54 18.11 -4.78
CA LYS A 149 8.91 18.37 -6.19
C LYS A 149 7.95 17.73 -7.17
N GLU A 150 7.90 18.28 -8.39
CA GLU A 150 7.11 17.70 -9.50
C GLU A 150 7.63 16.30 -9.86
N PRO A 151 6.80 15.41 -10.44
CA PRO A 151 7.22 14.05 -10.78
C PRO A 151 8.42 13.99 -11.76
N THR A 152 8.52 14.97 -12.65
CA THR A 152 9.57 15.13 -13.66
C THR A 152 10.90 15.57 -13.06
N ASP A 153 10.89 16.17 -11.86
CA ASP A 153 12.09 16.66 -11.23
C ASP A 153 13.03 15.53 -10.82
N LEU A 154 14.31 15.71 -11.16
CA LEU A 154 15.38 14.82 -10.75
C LEU A 154 15.63 14.95 -9.24
N ARG A 155 15.56 13.82 -8.55
CA ARG A 155 15.82 13.71 -7.11
C ARG A 155 16.24 12.31 -6.74
N SER A 156 17.02 12.20 -5.67
CA SER A 156 17.46 10.91 -5.13
C SER A 156 16.29 10.17 -4.46
N ASN A 157 16.44 8.86 -4.29
CA ASN A 157 15.48 8.04 -3.55
C ASN A 157 15.35 8.47 -2.09
N THR A 158 16.41 9.05 -1.51
CA THR A 158 16.40 9.58 -0.15
C THR A 158 15.51 10.80 -0.04
N ILE A 159 15.68 11.78 -0.94
CA ILE A 159 14.84 12.99 -0.98
C ILE A 159 13.38 12.64 -1.22
N LEU A 160 13.09 11.72 -2.16
CA LEU A 160 11.72 11.28 -2.41
C LEU A 160 11.09 10.61 -1.16
N ALA A 161 11.85 9.80 -0.42
CA ALA A 161 11.37 9.20 0.82
C ALA A 161 11.10 10.27 1.90
N GLU A 162 11.95 11.29 1.99
CA GLU A 162 11.75 12.42 2.91
C GLU A 162 10.50 13.25 2.56
N GLU A 163 10.28 13.54 1.27
CA GLU A 163 9.06 14.21 0.79
C GLU A 163 7.80 13.45 1.24
N LEU A 164 7.78 12.13 1.04
CA LEU A 164 6.66 11.27 1.42
C LEU A 164 6.42 11.27 2.93
N ILE A 165 7.48 11.11 3.73
CA ILE A 165 7.38 11.09 5.19
C ILE A 165 6.91 12.44 5.73
N LYS A 166 7.44 13.55 5.19
CA LYS A 166 7.02 14.91 5.59
C LYS A 166 5.56 15.17 5.24
N LEU A 167 5.12 14.79 4.05
CA LEU A 167 3.73 14.92 3.65
C LEU A 167 2.81 14.05 4.52
N GLU A 168 3.14 12.79 4.76
CA GLU A 168 2.37 11.92 5.66
C GLU A 168 2.21 12.49 7.06
N ASN A 169 3.31 12.99 7.64
CA ASN A 169 3.27 13.58 8.97
C ASN A 169 2.44 14.88 9.01
N LYS A 170 2.58 15.73 7.98
CA LYS A 170 1.81 16.97 7.87
C LYS A 170 0.32 16.69 7.73
N LEU A 171 -0.07 15.79 6.83
CA LEU A 171 -1.46 15.35 6.66
C LEU A 171 -2.04 14.79 7.96
N TYR A 172 -1.29 13.90 8.61
CA TYR A 172 -1.72 13.29 9.86
C TYR A 172 -1.97 14.31 10.97
N ASN A 173 -1.07 15.27 11.14
CA ASN A 173 -1.21 16.31 12.16
C ASN A 173 -2.43 17.21 11.92
N GLU A 174 -2.93 17.26 10.69
CA GLU A 174 -4.13 18.00 10.30
C GLU A 174 -5.39 17.11 10.24
N GLY A 175 -5.29 15.85 10.70
CA GLY A 175 -6.41 14.90 10.73
C GLY A 175 -6.70 14.22 9.39
N TYR A 176 -5.79 14.31 8.42
CA TYR A 176 -5.91 13.69 7.10
C TYR A 176 -4.98 12.48 6.96
N SER A 177 -5.32 11.60 6.01
CA SER A 177 -4.44 10.49 5.61
C SER A 177 -3.97 10.66 4.18
N LEU A 178 -2.72 10.27 3.92
CA LEU A 178 -2.22 10.19 2.55
C LEU A 178 -2.97 9.05 1.84
N GLY A 179 -3.61 9.31 0.69
CA GLY A 179 -4.43 8.30 0.01
C GLY A 179 -3.66 7.05 -0.40
N SER A 180 -2.37 7.20 -0.74
CA SER A 180 -1.46 6.09 -1.04
C SER A 180 -0.79 5.48 0.20
N SER A 181 -1.00 6.04 1.39
CA SER A 181 -0.58 5.45 2.68
C SER A 181 -1.64 5.70 3.75
N PRO A 182 -2.83 5.07 3.61
CA PRO A 182 -4.00 5.42 4.42
C PRO A 182 -3.93 4.91 5.86
N ILE A 183 -3.11 3.87 6.11
CA ILE A 183 -2.95 3.23 7.41
C ILE A 183 -1.58 3.56 7.98
N LEU A 184 -1.56 4.33 9.07
CA LEU A 184 -0.36 4.63 9.83
C LEU A 184 -0.39 3.87 11.15
N TYR A 185 0.46 2.84 11.28
CA TYR A 185 0.67 2.20 12.57
C TYR A 185 1.61 3.07 13.41
N ARG A 186 1.08 3.67 14.47
CA ARG A 186 1.88 4.15 15.60
C ARG A 186 1.50 3.25 16.77
N GLY A 187 2.43 2.41 17.22
CA GLY A 187 2.20 1.59 18.42
C GLY A 187 1.66 2.49 19.53
N LYS A 188 0.73 1.98 20.34
CA LYS A 188 0.27 2.70 21.55
C LYS A 188 1.53 3.14 22.29
N ARG A 189 1.77 4.46 22.33
CA ARG A 189 2.79 5.05 23.18
C ARG A 189 2.31 4.96 24.62
#